data_AF-A0A3B4YVF7-F1
#
_entry.id   AF-A0A3B4YVF7-F1
#
_cell.length_a   1.000
_cell.length_b   1.000
_cell.length_c   1.000
_cell.angle_alpha   90.00
_cell.angle_beta   90.00
_cell.angle_gamma   90.00
#
_symmetry.space_group_name_H-M   'P 1'
#
loop_
_entity.id
_entity.type
_entity.pdbx_description
1 polymer ?
#
loop_
_entity_poly.entity_id
_entity_poly.type
_entity_poly.pdbx_seq_one_letter_code
_entity_poly.pdbx_strand_id
1 'polypeptide(L)'
;MKKIWSSLKSLYAECYCGFSNFVIPTSFFQPLCYFHYISKVEQCELWSATVFFASTTREHQSQKCSKRLKIHIVKIQFCIQSFCGPLLVILTCPGFGKVRKKRYFLFVCLFFYSSRVRMPHSYPFLTPEQKKELSDIAQRIVATGKGILAADESTGSVAKRFQSINAENTEENRRLYRQLLFTADDRVNPCIGGVILFHETMYQKTDDGKPFPQYLKERGMVVGIKVDKGVVPLAGTNGETTTQGLDGLYERCAQYKKDGADFAKWRCVLKITPTTPSKLAILENANVLARYASICQMHGIVPIVEPEILPDGDHDLKRCQYITEKVLAAVYKALSDHHVYLEGTLLKPNMVTAGHSCSHKYSNQEIAMATVTALRRTVPPAVPGITFLSGGQSEEEASINLNAMNQCPLHRPWALTFSYGRALQASALKAWGGKKENGKACQDEFIKRALANSQACQGKYVSSGSSSAGGESLFVANHAY
;
A
#
# COMPACT_ATOMS: atom_id res chain seq x y z
N MET A 1 -7.75 46.25 41.68
CA MET A 1 -8.98 46.44 40.86
C MET A 1 -9.06 47.78 40.11
N LYS A 2 -8.61 48.93 40.65
CA LYS A 2 -8.62 50.21 39.88
C LYS A 2 -7.65 50.29 38.69
N LYS A 3 -6.56 49.48 38.66
CA LYS A 3 -5.60 49.43 37.53
C LYS A 3 -6.03 48.56 36.32
N ILE A 4 -7.03 47.70 36.47
CA ILE A 4 -7.55 46.86 35.36
C ILE A 4 -8.63 47.62 34.56
N TRP A 5 -9.25 48.63 35.16
CA TRP A 5 -10.31 49.43 34.55
C TRP A 5 -9.80 50.49 33.55
N SER A 6 -8.53 50.94 33.63
CA SER A 6 -8.00 51.93 32.66
C SER A 6 -7.60 51.28 31.33
N SER A 7 -7.09 50.05 31.33
CA SER A 7 -6.68 49.35 30.11
C SER A 7 -7.86 48.86 29.25
N LEU A 8 -9.02 48.59 29.87
CA LEU A 8 -10.24 48.16 29.15
C LEU A 8 -10.99 49.31 28.47
N LYS A 9 -10.79 50.57 28.90
CA LYS A 9 -11.36 51.74 28.21
C LYS A 9 -10.67 52.05 26.88
N SER A 10 -9.39 51.69 26.74
CA SER A 10 -8.62 51.89 25.50
C SER A 10 -9.05 50.91 24.41
N LEU A 11 -9.30 49.64 24.73
CA LEU A 11 -9.73 48.63 23.76
C LEU A 11 -11.18 48.82 23.25
N TYR A 12 -12.04 49.52 23.99
CA TYR A 12 -13.42 49.75 23.56
C TYR A 12 -13.59 50.91 22.56
N ALA A 13 -12.57 51.77 22.41
CA ALA A 13 -12.63 52.93 21.52
C ALA A 13 -12.21 52.60 20.06
N GLU A 14 -11.42 51.55 19.83
CA GLU A 14 -10.85 51.25 18.50
C GLU A 14 -11.70 50.30 17.64
N CYS A 15 -12.70 49.62 18.20
CA CYS A 15 -13.50 48.60 17.46
C CYS A 15 -14.84 49.10 16.92
N TYR A 16 -15.19 50.38 17.04
CA TYR A 16 -16.42 50.96 16.49
C TYR A 16 -16.12 52.04 15.44
N CYS A 17 -15.44 51.64 14.36
CA CYS A 17 -15.45 52.39 13.10
C CYS A 17 -15.59 51.39 11.95
N GLY A 18 -16.78 51.33 11.37
CA GLY A 18 -17.08 50.50 10.21
C GLY A 18 -18.19 49.52 10.51
N PHE A 19 -19.43 49.97 10.32
CA PHE A 19 -20.63 49.25 9.88
C PHE A 19 -21.84 50.09 10.31
N SER A 20 -22.09 51.14 9.53
CA SER A 20 -23.32 51.91 9.56
C SER A 20 -24.47 51.08 9.00
N ASN A 21 -25.63 51.24 9.64
CA ASN A 21 -26.97 50.83 9.21
C ASN A 21 -27.38 49.37 9.41
N PHE A 22 -27.71 49.01 10.66
CA PHE A 22 -28.87 48.16 10.92
C PHE A 22 -29.52 48.57 12.26
N VAL A 23 -30.79 48.98 12.19
CA VAL A 23 -31.64 49.25 13.36
C VAL A 23 -32.14 47.92 13.90
N ILE A 24 -31.79 47.58 15.14
CA ILE A 24 -32.34 46.42 15.86
C ILE A 24 -33.07 46.93 17.12
N PRO A 25 -34.35 46.59 17.33
CA PRO A 25 -35.12 47.06 18.47
C PRO A 25 -34.67 46.42 19.79
N THR A 26 -34.80 47.21 20.84
CA THR A 26 -34.42 46.96 22.23
C THR A 26 -35.07 45.72 22.82
N SER A 27 -34.30 44.64 23.07
CA SER A 27 -34.43 43.73 24.24
C SER A 27 -33.59 42.44 24.12
N PHE A 28 -32.26 42.51 24.09
CA PHE A 28 -31.41 41.32 24.28
C PHE A 28 -30.15 41.66 25.11
N PHE A 29 -30.08 41.18 26.34
CA PHE A 29 -28.85 41.12 27.13
C PHE A 29 -28.16 39.78 26.85
N GLN A 30 -27.01 39.78 26.20
CA GLN A 30 -26.18 38.58 26.01
C GLN A 30 -25.20 38.39 27.18
N PRO A 31 -25.07 37.18 27.76
CA PRO A 31 -23.98 36.88 28.68
C PRO A 31 -22.64 36.76 27.91
N LEU A 32 -21.59 37.39 28.42
CA LEU A 32 -20.22 37.20 27.96
C LEU A 32 -19.62 35.97 28.66
N CYS A 33 -19.31 34.93 27.89
CA CYS A 33 -18.58 33.76 28.36
C CYS A 33 -17.12 33.84 27.86
N TYR A 34 -16.16 33.79 28.79
CA TYR A 34 -14.73 33.73 28.46
C TYR A 34 -14.19 32.34 28.76
N PHE A 35 -13.57 31.70 27.77
CA PHE A 35 -12.92 30.39 27.92
C PHE A 35 -11.40 30.55 27.84
N HIS A 36 -10.68 29.81 28.68
CA HIS A 36 -9.22 29.71 28.65
C HIS A 36 -8.84 28.23 28.53
N TYR A 37 -7.95 27.95 27.57
CA TYR A 37 -7.25 26.68 27.48
C TYR A 37 -6.25 26.60 28.63
N ILE A 38 -6.29 25.51 29.38
CA ILE A 38 -5.41 25.33 30.55
C ILE A 38 -4.18 24.51 30.15
N SER A 39 -4.38 23.27 29.69
CA SER A 39 -3.29 22.36 29.33
C SER A 39 -3.80 21.10 28.61
N LYS A 40 -2.87 20.38 27.96
CA LYS A 40 -3.09 19.03 27.39
C LYS A 40 -2.46 18.01 28.32
N VAL A 41 -3.23 17.00 28.73
CA VAL A 41 -2.73 15.87 29.52
C VAL A 41 -3.31 14.60 28.91
N GLU A 42 -2.45 13.68 28.49
CA GLU A 42 -2.79 12.32 28.03
C GLU A 42 -4.09 12.20 27.21
N GLN A 43 -4.02 12.57 25.92
CA GLN A 43 -5.13 12.54 24.95
C GLN A 43 -6.41 13.32 25.31
N CYS A 44 -6.42 14.05 26.43
CA CYS A 44 -7.50 14.93 26.86
C CYS A 44 -7.05 16.38 26.90
N GLU A 45 -7.97 17.29 26.55
CA GLU A 45 -7.74 18.74 26.68
C GLU A 45 -8.58 19.30 27.82
N LEU A 46 -7.93 20.01 28.75
CA LEU A 46 -8.60 20.65 29.89
C LEU A 46 -8.95 22.10 29.54
N TRP A 47 -10.22 22.43 29.68
CA TRP A 47 -10.76 23.77 29.40
C TRP A 47 -11.46 24.36 30.63
N SER A 48 -11.30 25.66 30.83
CA SER A 48 -11.99 26.44 31.87
C SER A 48 -12.95 27.44 31.25
N ALA A 49 -14.19 27.46 31.70
CA ALA A 49 -15.20 28.44 31.33
C ALA A 49 -15.47 29.40 32.50
N THR A 50 -15.47 30.71 32.24
CA THR A 50 -15.97 31.73 33.17
C THR A 50 -17.18 32.41 32.57
N VAL A 51 -18.33 32.28 33.24
CA VAL A 51 -19.61 32.86 32.80
C VAL A 51 -19.95 34.04 33.70
N PHE A 52 -20.18 35.21 33.10
CA PHE A 52 -20.59 36.43 33.81
C PHE A 52 -22.10 36.63 33.70
N PHE A 53 -22.77 36.74 34.85
CA PHE A 53 -24.17 37.19 34.91
C PHE A 53 -24.24 38.57 35.55
N ALA A 54 -24.92 39.51 34.89
CA ALA A 54 -25.25 40.81 35.47
C ALA A 54 -26.76 40.92 35.66
N SER A 55 -27.21 41.31 36.85
CA SER A 55 -28.61 41.66 37.09
C SER A 55 -28.71 43.09 37.64
N THR A 56 -29.78 43.78 37.25
CA THR A 56 -30.16 45.07 37.85
C THR A 56 -31.46 44.87 38.63
N THR A 57 -31.47 45.27 39.89
CA THR A 57 -32.68 45.34 40.71
C THR A 57 -33.06 46.81 40.87
N ARG A 58 -34.30 47.18 40.53
CA ARG A 58 -34.90 48.46 40.95
C ARG A 58 -35.55 48.24 42.30
N GLU A 59 -35.08 48.95 43.32
CA GLU A 59 -35.85 49.13 44.56
C GLU A 59 -36.72 50.38 44.43
N HIS A 60 -38.03 50.22 44.61
CA HIS A 60 -38.95 51.35 44.77
C HIS A 60 -39.10 51.65 46.26
N GLN A 61 -38.32 52.61 46.75
CA GLN A 61 -38.74 53.48 47.85
C GLN A 61 -38.40 54.93 47.49
N SER A 62 -39.23 55.84 48.00
CA SER A 62 -39.38 57.21 47.54
C SER A 62 -38.07 58.02 47.54
N GLN A 63 -37.94 58.84 46.49
CA GLN A 63 -36.96 59.93 46.28
C GLN A 63 -35.49 59.50 46.07
N LYS A 64 -35.02 59.75 44.83
CA LYS A 64 -33.69 59.52 44.21
C LYS A 64 -33.41 58.08 43.71
N CYS A 65 -33.53 57.90 42.39
CA CYS A 65 -33.23 56.67 41.69
C CYS A 65 -31.72 56.51 41.46
N SER A 66 -31.08 55.47 42.01
CA SER A 66 -29.71 55.05 41.67
C SER A 66 -29.69 53.57 41.31
N LYS A 67 -29.17 53.21 40.13
CA LYS A 67 -29.04 51.82 39.67
C LYS A 67 -27.73 51.23 40.20
N ARG A 68 -27.79 50.14 40.98
CA ARG A 68 -26.61 49.29 41.28
C ARG A 68 -26.64 48.02 40.43
N LEU A 69 -25.52 47.73 39.78
CA LEU A 69 -25.29 46.50 39.02
C LEU A 69 -24.59 45.47 39.94
N LYS A 70 -25.13 44.26 40.08
CA LYS A 70 -24.43 43.13 40.73
C LYS A 70 -24.00 42.14 39.65
N ILE A 71 -22.72 41.73 39.70
CA ILE A 71 -22.13 40.76 38.77
C ILE A 71 -21.78 39.49 39.56
N HIS A 72 -22.26 38.33 39.09
CA HIS A 72 -21.92 37.02 39.64
C HIS A 72 -21.05 36.24 38.64
N ILE A 73 -20.02 35.56 39.15
CA ILE A 73 -19.04 34.81 38.36
C ILE A 73 -19.13 33.33 38.75
N VAL A 74 -19.37 32.46 37.77
CA VAL A 74 -19.32 31.00 37.93
C VAL A 74 -18.20 30.44 37.06
N LYS A 75 -17.29 29.66 37.67
CA LYS A 75 -16.24 28.92 36.96
C LYS A 75 -16.62 27.45 36.86
N ILE A 76 -16.54 26.88 35.67
CA ILE A 76 -16.80 25.46 35.41
C ILE A 76 -15.59 24.89 34.65
N GLN A 77 -15.06 23.76 35.13
CA GLN A 77 -14.01 22.98 34.46
C GLN A 77 -14.63 21.72 33.88
N PHE A 78 -14.21 21.35 32.66
CA PHE A 78 -14.62 20.10 32.02
C PHE A 78 -13.48 19.51 31.19
N CYS A 79 -13.46 18.19 31.12
CA CYS A 79 -12.46 17.37 30.41
C CYS A 79 -13.14 16.75 29.19
N ILE A 80 -12.59 16.97 27.99
CA ILE A 80 -13.16 16.43 26.74
C ILE A 80 -12.20 15.35 26.20
N GLN A 81 -12.67 14.10 26.19
CA GLN A 81 -12.07 13.03 25.39
C GLN A 81 -12.52 13.20 23.93
N SER A 82 -11.57 13.03 23.01
CA SER A 82 -11.75 13.28 21.57
C SER A 82 -12.91 12.47 20.97
N PHE A 83 -14.12 13.03 20.96
CA PHE A 83 -15.26 12.52 20.22
C PHE A 83 -15.53 13.43 19.01
N CYS A 84 -15.52 12.85 17.82
CA CYS A 84 -16.00 13.51 16.61
C CYS A 84 -17.53 13.41 16.56
N GLY A 85 -18.21 14.38 17.17
CA GLY A 85 -19.66 14.53 17.17
C GLY A 85 -20.08 15.77 17.98
N PRO A 86 -21.29 16.34 17.73
CA PRO A 86 -21.75 17.50 18.50
C PRO A 86 -21.94 17.11 19.96
N LEU A 87 -21.17 17.75 20.85
CA LEU A 87 -21.29 17.57 22.29
C LEU A 87 -22.49 18.40 22.80
N LEU A 88 -23.54 17.73 23.27
CA LEU A 88 -24.68 18.39 23.91
C LEU A 88 -24.38 18.61 25.40
N VAL A 89 -24.07 19.85 25.78
CA VAL A 89 -23.89 20.22 27.20
C VAL A 89 -25.18 20.85 27.72
N ILE A 90 -25.88 20.16 28.61
CA ILE A 90 -27.10 20.65 29.26
C ILE A 90 -26.71 21.31 30.60
N LEU A 91 -26.85 22.64 30.70
CA LEU A 91 -26.68 23.36 31.96
C LEU A 91 -28.05 23.66 32.57
N THR A 92 -28.38 23.01 33.69
CA THR A 92 -29.56 23.37 34.49
C THR A 92 -29.17 24.32 35.61
N CYS A 93 -29.74 25.52 35.62
CA CYS A 93 -29.56 26.47 36.74
C CYS A 93 -30.74 26.31 37.73
N PRO A 94 -30.50 26.13 39.05
CA PRO A 94 -31.58 26.16 40.03
C PRO A 94 -32.03 27.61 40.24
N GLY A 95 -33.32 27.87 39.99
CA GLY A 95 -33.94 29.17 40.26
C GLY A 95 -34.01 29.43 41.76
N PHE A 96 -33.34 30.48 42.23
CA PHE A 96 -33.54 31.03 43.57
C PHE A 96 -34.73 31.99 43.57
N GLY A 97 -35.72 31.72 44.42
CA GLY A 97 -36.77 32.67 44.81
C GLY A 97 -38.21 32.21 44.56
N LYS A 98 -39.02 32.18 45.64
CA LYS A 98 -40.46 31.89 45.63
C LYS A 98 -41.24 32.95 44.86
N VAL A 99 -41.50 32.73 43.56
CA VAL A 99 -42.60 33.37 42.83
C VAL A 99 -43.22 32.32 41.90
N ARG A 100 -44.56 32.21 41.92
CA ARG A 100 -45.36 31.26 41.13
C ARG A 100 -45.04 31.40 39.62
N LYS A 101 -44.92 30.24 38.96
CA LYS A 101 -44.52 29.97 37.55
C LYS A 101 -43.00 29.94 37.31
N LYS A 102 -42.40 28.76 37.49
CA LYS A 102 -41.06 28.43 36.98
C LYS A 102 -41.09 28.41 35.44
N ARG A 103 -40.45 29.37 34.78
CA ARG A 103 -40.08 29.26 33.35
C ARG A 103 -38.65 28.74 33.28
N TYR A 104 -38.48 27.54 32.73
CA TYR A 104 -37.17 26.97 32.42
C TYR A 104 -36.73 27.52 31.06
N PHE A 105 -35.61 28.23 31.01
CA PHE A 105 -34.97 28.60 29.74
C PHE A 105 -34.01 27.49 29.33
N LEU A 106 -34.34 26.78 28.25
CA LEU A 106 -33.46 25.81 27.64
C LEU A 106 -32.50 26.56 26.70
N PHE A 107 -31.23 26.70 27.10
CA PHE A 107 -30.18 27.21 26.22
C PHE A 107 -29.49 26.03 25.53
N VAL A 108 -29.75 25.85 24.23
CA VAL A 108 -29.05 24.87 23.39
C VAL A 108 -27.89 25.60 22.71
N CYS A 109 -26.66 25.42 23.22
CA CYS A 109 -25.46 25.82 22.51
C CYS A 109 -25.03 24.67 21.58
N LEU A 110 -25.30 24.82 20.27
CA LEU A 110 -24.75 23.94 19.24
C LEU A 110 -23.27 24.28 19.02
N PHE A 111 -22.37 23.38 19.44
CA PHE A 111 -20.95 23.48 19.11
C PHE A 111 -20.73 23.06 17.66
N PHE A 112 -20.51 24.03 16.77
CA PHE A 112 -19.86 23.76 15.48
C PHE A 112 -18.36 23.66 15.72
N TYR A 113 -17.86 22.44 15.89
CA TYR A 113 -16.43 22.19 15.90
C TYR A 113 -15.90 22.39 14.47
N SER A 114 -15.53 23.61 14.12
CA SER A 114 -14.78 23.89 12.90
C SER A 114 -13.35 23.40 13.12
N SER A 115 -13.13 22.09 12.99
CA SER A 115 -11.80 21.54 12.75
C SER A 115 -11.22 22.28 11.55
N ARG A 116 -10.29 23.22 11.77
CA ARG A 116 -9.51 23.78 10.66
C ARG A 116 -8.79 22.59 10.01
N VAL A 117 -9.28 22.16 8.85
CA VAL A 117 -8.64 21.12 8.05
C VAL A 117 -7.25 21.68 7.70
N ARG A 118 -6.21 21.16 8.35
CA ARG A 118 -4.83 21.46 7.96
C ARG A 118 -4.61 20.80 6.61
N MET A 119 -4.53 21.61 5.56
CA MET A 119 -4.17 21.15 4.22
C MET A 119 -2.81 20.43 4.27
N PRO A 120 -2.64 19.30 3.56
CA PRO A 120 -1.34 18.65 3.47
C PRO A 120 -0.34 19.59 2.78
N HIS A 121 0.92 19.54 3.20
CA HIS A 121 2.02 20.32 2.62
C HIS A 121 3.01 19.36 1.93
N SER A 122 3.51 19.76 0.76
CA SER A 122 4.44 18.93 -0.01
C SER A 122 5.89 19.20 0.42
N TYR A 123 6.62 18.14 0.72
CA TYR A 123 8.07 18.13 0.88
C TYR A 123 8.65 17.08 -0.06
N PRO A 124 8.93 17.43 -1.33
CA PRO A 124 9.39 16.46 -2.33
C PRO A 124 10.70 15.80 -1.90
N PHE A 125 10.73 14.46 -1.82
CA PHE A 125 11.96 13.70 -1.53
C PHE A 125 12.66 13.18 -2.80
N LEU A 126 12.03 13.31 -3.97
CA LEU A 126 12.61 12.97 -5.27
C LEU A 126 12.71 14.22 -6.13
N THR A 127 13.88 14.46 -6.71
CA THR A 127 14.09 15.46 -7.75
C THR A 127 13.47 15.02 -9.08
N PRO A 128 13.26 15.93 -10.06
CA PRO A 128 12.83 15.56 -11.41
C PRO A 128 13.74 14.52 -12.08
N GLU A 129 15.05 14.59 -11.86
CA GLU A 129 16.04 13.67 -12.42
C GLU A 129 15.89 12.26 -11.81
N GLN A 130 15.70 12.18 -10.49
CA GLN A 130 15.45 10.90 -9.81
C GLN A 130 14.12 10.27 -10.26
N LYS A 131 13.08 11.09 -10.44
CA LYS A 131 11.79 10.63 -11.00
C LYS A 131 11.95 10.09 -12.41
N LYS A 132 12.71 10.78 -13.25
CA LYS A 132 13.00 10.35 -14.62
C LYS A 132 13.75 9.01 -14.63
N GLU A 133 14.81 8.89 -13.82
CA GLU A 133 15.58 7.64 -13.70
C GLU A 133 14.68 6.45 -13.33
N LEU A 134 13.88 6.59 -12.27
CA LEU A 134 12.98 5.53 -11.82
C LEU A 134 11.93 5.17 -12.88
N SER A 135 11.35 6.17 -13.56
CA SER A 135 10.36 5.93 -14.60
C SER A 135 10.96 5.25 -15.82
N ASP A 136 12.14 5.68 -16.28
CA ASP A 136 12.87 5.07 -17.39
C ASP A 136 13.24 3.61 -17.08
N ILE A 137 13.67 3.31 -15.86
CA ILE A 137 13.94 1.93 -15.41
C ILE A 137 12.64 1.10 -15.47
N ALA A 138 11.55 1.59 -14.86
CA ALA A 138 10.28 0.87 -14.80
C ALA A 138 9.75 0.56 -16.20
N GLN A 139 9.78 1.53 -17.13
CA GLN A 139 9.35 1.36 -18.51
C GLN A 139 10.23 0.35 -19.29
N ARG A 140 11.56 0.34 -19.08
CA ARG A 140 12.45 -0.65 -19.71
C ARG A 140 12.12 -2.08 -19.29
N ILE A 141 11.77 -2.28 -18.03
CA ILE A 141 11.42 -3.60 -17.49
C ILE A 141 10.16 -4.15 -18.17
N VAL A 142 9.16 -3.30 -18.41
CA VAL A 142 7.85 -3.69 -18.96
C VAL A 142 7.65 -3.28 -20.43
N ALA A 143 8.74 -3.06 -21.16
CA ALA A 143 8.69 -2.76 -22.58
C ALA A 143 7.89 -3.83 -23.36
N THR A 144 7.34 -3.48 -24.51
CA THR A 144 6.49 -4.37 -25.31
C THR A 144 7.16 -5.72 -25.57
N GLY A 145 6.45 -6.82 -25.27
CA GLY A 145 6.96 -8.18 -25.42
C GLY A 145 7.87 -8.65 -24.28
N LYS A 146 8.19 -7.80 -23.32
CA LYS A 146 9.10 -8.13 -22.21
C LYS A 146 8.36 -8.41 -20.91
N GLY A 147 8.93 -9.32 -20.11
CA GLY A 147 8.57 -9.54 -18.71
C GLY A 147 9.80 -9.80 -17.85
N ILE A 148 9.59 -10.41 -16.68
CA ILE A 148 10.62 -10.60 -15.66
C ILE A 148 10.83 -12.08 -15.38
N LEU A 149 12.10 -12.51 -15.36
CA LEU A 149 12.50 -13.79 -14.77
C LEU A 149 12.70 -13.60 -13.26
N ALA A 150 11.89 -14.26 -12.43
CA ALA A 150 12.06 -14.28 -10.99
C ALA A 150 12.95 -15.46 -10.58
N ALA A 151 14.26 -15.21 -10.47
CA ALA A 151 15.29 -16.19 -10.09
C ALA A 151 15.86 -15.91 -8.68
N ASP A 152 15.00 -15.39 -7.80
CA ASP A 152 15.33 -14.87 -6.48
C ASP A 152 14.96 -15.83 -5.34
N GLU A 153 14.93 -17.13 -5.64
CA GLU A 153 14.72 -18.16 -4.64
C GLU A 153 15.83 -18.10 -3.58
N SER A 154 15.42 -18.01 -2.31
CA SER A 154 16.31 -18.16 -1.16
C SER A 154 16.97 -19.55 -1.17
N THR A 155 18.05 -19.72 -0.42
CA THR A 155 18.73 -21.02 -0.27
C THR A 155 17.77 -22.13 0.18
N GLY A 156 16.81 -21.83 1.06
CA GLY A 156 15.79 -22.79 1.49
C GLY A 156 14.72 -23.05 0.43
N SER A 157 14.35 -22.05 -0.37
CA SER A 157 13.36 -22.21 -1.45
C SER A 157 13.90 -23.02 -2.62
N VAL A 158 15.13 -22.74 -3.05
CA VAL A 158 15.78 -23.50 -4.13
C VAL A 158 16.11 -24.93 -3.71
N ALA A 159 16.34 -25.19 -2.41
CA ALA A 159 16.49 -26.55 -1.88
C ALA A 159 15.29 -27.43 -2.25
N LYS A 160 14.05 -26.92 -2.03
CA LYS A 160 12.82 -27.64 -2.38
C LYS A 160 12.73 -27.93 -3.89
N ARG A 161 13.23 -27.01 -4.72
CA ARG A 161 13.28 -27.19 -6.17
C ARG A 161 14.28 -28.27 -6.57
N PHE A 162 15.50 -28.23 -6.04
CA PHE A 162 16.53 -29.22 -6.36
C PHE A 162 16.19 -30.61 -5.84
N GLN A 163 15.51 -30.70 -4.69
CA GLN A 163 14.99 -31.97 -4.18
C GLN A 163 14.04 -32.65 -5.17
N SER A 164 13.21 -31.89 -5.90
CA SER A 164 12.27 -32.45 -6.88
C SER A 164 12.95 -33.13 -8.09
N ILE A 165 14.23 -32.84 -8.32
CA ILE A 165 15.05 -33.44 -9.37
C ILE A 165 16.21 -34.28 -8.80
N ASN A 166 16.19 -34.57 -7.50
CA ASN A 166 17.25 -35.26 -6.77
C ASN A 166 18.65 -34.63 -6.94
N ALA A 167 18.72 -33.31 -7.08
CA ALA A 167 19.99 -32.56 -7.13
C ALA A 167 20.39 -32.05 -5.75
N GLU A 168 21.70 -31.99 -5.48
CA GLU A 168 22.23 -31.48 -4.22
C GLU A 168 22.18 -29.94 -4.17
N ASN A 169 21.81 -29.36 -3.02
CA ASN A 169 21.76 -27.90 -2.83
C ASN A 169 23.10 -27.29 -2.39
N THR A 170 24.10 -27.37 -3.27
CA THR A 170 25.40 -26.69 -3.10
C THR A 170 25.37 -25.29 -3.70
N GLU A 171 26.27 -24.41 -3.24
CA GLU A 171 26.45 -23.08 -3.85
C GLU A 171 26.76 -23.18 -5.34
N GLU A 172 27.60 -24.13 -5.73
CA GLU A 172 27.98 -24.35 -7.12
C GLU A 172 26.78 -24.80 -7.98
N ASN A 173 25.94 -25.72 -7.50
CA ASN A 173 24.74 -26.11 -8.25
C ASN A 173 23.75 -24.94 -8.39
N ARG A 174 23.63 -24.09 -7.37
CA ARG A 174 22.83 -22.86 -7.47
C ARG A 174 23.42 -21.90 -8.51
N ARG A 175 24.74 -21.67 -8.48
CA ARG A 175 25.45 -20.83 -9.46
C ARG A 175 25.28 -21.35 -10.88
N LEU A 176 25.52 -22.65 -11.11
CA LEU A 176 25.38 -23.32 -12.41
C LEU A 176 23.96 -23.20 -12.94
N TYR A 177 22.94 -23.49 -12.12
CA TYR A 177 21.55 -23.38 -12.54
C TYR A 177 21.18 -21.95 -12.94
N ARG A 178 21.61 -20.94 -12.16
CA ARG A 178 21.40 -19.52 -12.50
C ARG A 178 22.15 -19.15 -13.78
N GLN A 179 23.39 -19.59 -13.94
CA GLN A 179 24.15 -19.38 -15.18
C GLN A 179 23.43 -19.98 -16.38
N LEU A 180 22.88 -21.20 -16.30
CA LEU A 180 22.15 -21.83 -17.40
C LEU A 180 20.99 -20.94 -17.87
N LEU A 181 20.19 -20.40 -16.94
CA LEU A 181 19.09 -19.49 -17.27
C LEU A 181 19.60 -18.19 -17.91
N PHE A 182 20.65 -17.59 -17.34
CA PHE A 182 21.15 -16.28 -17.81
C PHE A 182 21.89 -16.37 -19.13
N THR A 183 22.53 -17.50 -19.43
CA THR A 183 23.34 -17.74 -20.64
C THR A 183 22.57 -18.43 -21.76
N ALA A 184 21.25 -18.63 -21.61
CA ALA A 184 20.37 -19.09 -22.69
C ALA A 184 20.51 -18.17 -23.91
N ASP A 185 20.38 -18.66 -25.14
CA ASP A 185 20.71 -17.87 -26.33
C ASP A 185 19.85 -16.59 -26.53
N ASP A 186 20.24 -15.74 -27.49
CA ASP A 186 19.71 -14.39 -27.68
C ASP A 186 18.20 -14.30 -27.95
N ARG A 187 17.53 -15.43 -28.24
CA ARG A 187 16.07 -15.48 -28.37
C ARG A 187 15.35 -14.97 -27.11
N VAL A 188 15.98 -14.99 -25.94
CA VAL A 188 15.38 -14.45 -24.69
C VAL A 188 15.51 -12.94 -24.53
N ASN A 189 16.43 -12.28 -25.24
CA ASN A 189 16.68 -10.83 -25.09
C ASN A 189 15.45 -9.95 -25.38
N PRO A 190 14.62 -10.24 -26.41
CA PRO A 190 13.36 -9.51 -26.61
C PRO A 190 12.24 -9.95 -25.65
N CYS A 191 12.42 -11.02 -24.87
CA CYS A 191 11.41 -11.58 -23.97
C CYS A 191 11.59 -11.11 -22.51
N ILE A 192 12.83 -10.85 -22.09
CA ILE A 192 13.15 -10.54 -20.68
C ILE A 192 13.61 -9.08 -20.57
N GLY A 193 12.84 -8.28 -19.83
CA GLY A 193 13.16 -6.90 -19.49
C GLY A 193 13.94 -6.78 -18.19
N GLY A 194 13.77 -7.72 -17.26
CA GLY A 194 14.59 -7.77 -16.06
C GLY A 194 14.65 -9.13 -15.40
N VAL A 195 15.62 -9.30 -14.50
CA VAL A 195 15.83 -10.54 -13.74
C VAL A 195 15.93 -10.21 -12.27
N ILE A 196 15.12 -10.87 -11.44
CA ILE A 196 15.19 -10.74 -9.98
C ILE A 196 16.18 -11.77 -9.46
N LEU A 197 17.19 -11.31 -8.74
CA LEU A 197 18.23 -12.13 -8.13
C LEU A 197 18.01 -12.26 -6.62
N PHE A 198 18.51 -13.36 -6.06
CA PHE A 198 18.76 -13.48 -4.64
C PHE A 198 20.13 -12.87 -4.30
N HIS A 199 20.34 -12.51 -3.03
CA HIS A 199 21.58 -11.88 -2.56
C HIS A 199 22.83 -12.67 -2.93
N GLU A 200 22.81 -14.00 -2.77
CA GLU A 200 23.92 -14.88 -3.17
C GLU A 200 24.27 -14.70 -4.67
N THR A 201 23.24 -14.75 -5.53
CA THR A 201 23.42 -14.66 -6.99
C THR A 201 23.87 -13.28 -7.45
N MET A 202 23.55 -12.21 -6.71
CA MET A 202 24.04 -10.85 -7.01
C MET A 202 25.58 -10.79 -7.04
N TYR A 203 26.26 -11.63 -6.25
CA TYR A 203 27.72 -11.64 -6.14
C TYR A 203 28.39 -12.88 -6.72
N GLN A 204 27.60 -13.76 -7.36
CA GLN A 204 28.13 -14.90 -8.11
C GLN A 204 28.61 -14.48 -9.51
N LYS A 205 29.38 -15.37 -10.11
CA LYS A 205 30.03 -15.18 -11.41
C LYS A 205 29.71 -16.33 -12.36
N THR A 206 29.78 -16.02 -13.65
CA THR A 206 29.80 -16.99 -14.74
C THR A 206 31.12 -17.78 -14.76
N ASP A 207 31.19 -18.85 -15.55
CA ASP A 207 32.40 -19.67 -15.73
C ASP A 207 33.60 -18.88 -16.27
N ASP A 208 33.37 -17.82 -17.07
CA ASP A 208 34.39 -16.89 -17.56
C ASP A 208 34.72 -15.76 -16.55
N GLY A 209 34.20 -15.85 -15.31
CA GLY A 209 34.53 -14.95 -14.21
C GLY A 209 33.78 -13.62 -14.20
N LYS A 210 32.81 -13.42 -15.11
CA LYS A 210 32.00 -12.20 -15.18
C LYS A 210 30.91 -12.19 -14.09
N PRO A 211 30.75 -11.11 -13.32
CA PRO A 211 29.63 -10.98 -12.39
C PRO A 211 28.28 -11.08 -13.11
N PHE A 212 27.32 -11.83 -12.54
CA PHE A 212 26.00 -11.97 -13.17
C PHE A 212 25.29 -10.63 -13.45
N PRO A 213 25.34 -9.61 -12.57
CA PRO A 213 24.75 -8.30 -12.87
C PRO A 213 25.33 -7.66 -14.13
N GLN A 214 26.64 -7.76 -14.32
CA GLN A 214 27.32 -7.23 -15.51
C GLN A 214 26.87 -8.01 -16.76
N TYR A 215 26.88 -9.33 -16.70
CA TYR A 215 26.47 -10.19 -17.81
C TYR A 215 25.02 -9.90 -18.27
N LEU A 216 24.08 -9.75 -17.32
CA LEU A 216 22.68 -9.43 -17.61
C LEU A 216 22.51 -8.05 -18.26
N LYS A 217 23.25 -7.04 -17.79
CA LYS A 217 23.22 -5.68 -18.35
C LYS A 217 23.74 -5.64 -19.78
N GLU A 218 24.81 -6.36 -20.09
CA GLU A 218 25.35 -6.48 -21.46
C GLU A 218 24.33 -7.07 -22.44
N ARG A 219 23.39 -7.89 -21.93
CA ARG A 219 22.26 -8.45 -22.70
C ARG A 219 21.01 -7.57 -22.74
N GLY A 220 21.09 -6.36 -22.19
CA GLY A 220 19.97 -5.41 -22.17
C GLY A 220 18.87 -5.75 -21.15
N MET A 221 19.16 -6.59 -20.16
CA MET A 221 18.25 -6.93 -19.07
C MET A 221 18.54 -6.05 -17.84
N VAL A 222 17.50 -5.51 -17.23
CA VAL A 222 17.63 -4.79 -15.96
C VAL A 222 17.85 -5.79 -14.82
N VAL A 223 18.74 -5.47 -13.88
CA VAL A 223 19.04 -6.33 -12.73
C VAL A 223 18.19 -5.92 -11.54
N GLY A 224 17.56 -6.90 -10.91
CA GLY A 224 16.72 -6.71 -9.73
C GLY A 224 17.18 -7.54 -8.54
N ILE A 225 16.82 -7.11 -7.34
CA ILE A 225 17.22 -7.77 -6.09
C ILE A 225 16.02 -8.00 -5.16
N LYS A 226 15.86 -9.22 -4.63
CA LYS A 226 14.94 -9.47 -3.52
C LYS A 226 15.50 -8.90 -2.22
N VAL A 227 14.74 -8.01 -1.56
CA VAL A 227 15.25 -7.31 -0.37
C VAL A 227 14.49 -7.62 0.92
N ASP A 228 13.30 -8.22 0.84
CA ASP A 228 12.58 -8.71 2.02
C ASP A 228 13.31 -9.88 2.69
N LYS A 229 13.13 -10.02 4.01
CA LYS A 229 13.70 -11.07 4.85
C LYS A 229 12.65 -12.12 5.26
N GLY A 230 11.63 -12.32 4.42
CA GLY A 230 10.59 -13.33 4.61
C GLY A 230 9.42 -12.87 5.49
N VAL A 231 8.43 -13.77 5.61
CA VAL A 231 7.20 -13.53 6.35
C VAL A 231 7.35 -13.85 7.83
N VAL A 232 6.61 -13.15 8.68
CA VAL A 232 6.50 -13.40 10.13
C VAL A 232 5.03 -13.41 10.55
N PRO A 233 4.65 -14.23 11.53
CA PRO A 233 3.25 -14.34 11.96
C PRO A 233 2.77 -13.05 12.64
N LEU A 234 1.51 -12.69 12.40
CA LEU A 234 0.83 -11.61 13.11
C LEU A 234 0.12 -12.16 14.35
N ALA A 235 0.58 -11.78 15.54
CA ALA A 235 -0.02 -12.21 16.79
C ALA A 235 -1.50 -11.79 16.88
N GLY A 236 -2.35 -12.68 17.39
CA GLY A 236 -3.80 -12.46 17.49
C GLY A 236 -4.56 -12.63 16.18
N THR A 237 -3.92 -13.16 15.12
CA THR A 237 -4.58 -13.47 13.83
C THR A 237 -4.65 -14.98 13.59
N ASN A 238 -5.50 -15.39 12.64
CA ASN A 238 -5.65 -16.79 12.26
C ASN A 238 -4.61 -17.21 11.19
N GLY A 239 -3.36 -17.37 11.62
CA GLY A 239 -2.27 -17.81 10.75
C GLY A 239 -1.93 -16.81 9.64
N GLU A 240 -2.17 -15.52 9.87
CA GLU A 240 -1.81 -14.45 8.94
C GLU A 240 -0.39 -13.95 9.20
N THR A 241 0.19 -13.27 8.21
CA THR A 241 1.58 -12.82 8.28
C THR A 241 1.71 -11.35 7.88
N THR A 242 2.80 -10.73 8.33
CA THR A 242 3.42 -9.55 7.69
C THR A 242 4.80 -9.97 7.17
N THR A 243 5.55 -9.04 6.59
CA THR A 243 6.88 -9.30 6.03
C THR A 243 7.91 -8.40 6.67
N GLN A 244 9.06 -8.97 7.01
CA GLN A 244 10.16 -8.24 7.66
C GLN A 244 11.28 -7.87 6.67
N GLY A 245 12.15 -6.95 7.07
CA GLY A 245 13.35 -6.59 6.29
C GLY A 245 13.64 -5.11 6.14
N LEU A 246 12.86 -4.22 6.80
CA LEU A 246 13.07 -2.77 6.74
C LEU A 246 14.35 -2.34 7.47
N ASP A 247 14.75 -3.08 8.50
CA ASP A 247 15.97 -2.80 9.27
C ASP A 247 17.22 -2.94 8.38
N GLY A 248 17.93 -1.82 8.23
CA GLY A 248 19.11 -1.68 7.37
C GLY A 248 18.79 -1.67 5.87
N LEU A 249 17.51 -1.51 5.48
CA LEU A 249 17.12 -1.53 4.06
C LEU A 249 17.69 -0.33 3.30
N TYR A 250 17.80 0.83 3.95
CA TYR A 250 18.34 2.06 3.36
C TYR A 250 19.77 1.83 2.85
N GLU A 251 20.66 1.37 3.73
CA GLU A 251 22.06 1.08 3.42
C GLU A 251 22.19 -0.04 2.39
N ARG A 252 21.36 -1.09 2.51
CA ARG A 252 21.34 -2.20 1.56
C ARG A 252 20.92 -1.74 0.16
N CYS A 253 19.91 -0.90 0.02
CA CYS A 253 19.48 -0.35 -1.27
C CYS A 253 20.61 0.48 -1.91
N ALA A 254 21.28 1.33 -1.15
CA ALA A 254 22.43 2.08 -1.65
C ALA A 254 23.55 1.14 -2.17
N GLN A 255 23.86 0.08 -1.41
CA GLN A 255 24.86 -0.90 -1.79
C GLN A 255 24.45 -1.69 -3.04
N TYR A 256 23.21 -2.20 -3.10
CA TYR A 256 22.73 -2.92 -4.28
C TYR A 256 22.68 -2.05 -5.54
N LYS A 257 22.34 -0.76 -5.41
CA LYS A 257 22.39 0.17 -6.53
C LYS A 257 23.81 0.31 -7.07
N LYS A 258 24.79 0.48 -6.17
CA LYS A 258 26.22 0.52 -6.54
C LYS A 258 26.68 -0.77 -7.21
N ASP A 259 26.19 -1.91 -6.75
CA ASP A 259 26.55 -3.24 -7.28
C ASP A 259 25.78 -3.59 -8.57
N GLY A 260 24.85 -2.72 -9.01
CA GLY A 260 24.23 -2.78 -10.32
C GLY A 260 22.76 -3.15 -10.35
N ALA A 261 22.08 -3.29 -9.20
CA ALA A 261 20.63 -3.49 -9.18
C ALA A 261 19.88 -2.16 -9.39
N ASP A 262 18.90 -2.16 -10.30
CA ASP A 262 18.09 -0.98 -10.63
C ASP A 262 16.64 -1.11 -10.17
N PHE A 263 16.22 -2.32 -9.76
CA PHE A 263 14.91 -2.55 -9.16
C PHE A 263 14.99 -3.55 -8.01
N ALA A 264 13.96 -3.59 -7.17
CA ALA A 264 13.88 -4.51 -6.04
C ALA A 264 12.54 -5.22 -6.02
N LYS A 265 12.46 -6.29 -5.22
CA LYS A 265 11.23 -7.03 -4.96
C LYS A 265 11.02 -7.21 -3.46
N TRP A 266 9.77 -7.03 -3.03
CA TRP A 266 9.32 -7.32 -1.67
C TRP A 266 7.97 -8.03 -1.69
N ARG A 267 7.91 -9.24 -1.13
CA ARG A 267 6.72 -10.08 -1.12
C ARG A 267 5.99 -10.07 0.21
N CYS A 268 4.74 -9.62 0.20
CA CYS A 268 3.76 -9.83 1.26
C CYS A 268 2.81 -10.97 0.90
N VAL A 269 2.22 -11.63 1.91
CA VAL A 269 1.36 -12.80 1.73
C VAL A 269 0.06 -12.63 2.50
N LEU A 270 -1.05 -12.88 1.82
CA LEU A 270 -2.40 -12.83 2.36
C LEU A 270 -3.12 -14.13 2.00
N LYS A 271 -4.06 -14.57 2.83
CA LYS A 271 -4.80 -15.82 2.64
C LYS A 271 -6.30 -15.60 2.68
N ILE A 272 -7.04 -16.23 1.77
CA ILE A 272 -8.50 -16.21 1.77
C ILE A 272 -9.02 -17.38 2.59
N THR A 273 -9.76 -17.08 3.65
CA THR A 273 -10.54 -18.05 4.44
C THR A 273 -11.88 -17.39 4.83
N PRO A 274 -12.76 -18.05 5.61
CA PRO A 274 -13.96 -17.39 6.12
C PRO A 274 -13.66 -16.13 6.96
N THR A 275 -12.50 -16.05 7.62
CA THR A 275 -12.14 -14.94 8.53
C THR A 275 -10.92 -14.12 8.08
N THR A 276 -10.26 -14.50 6.98
CA THR A 276 -9.06 -13.82 6.46
C THR A 276 -9.23 -13.43 4.97
N PRO A 277 -8.52 -12.40 4.48
CA PRO A 277 -7.58 -11.56 5.20
C PRO A 277 -8.27 -10.58 6.15
N SER A 278 -7.78 -10.48 7.39
CA SER A 278 -8.30 -9.55 8.39
C SER A 278 -7.93 -8.11 8.04
N LYS A 279 -8.64 -7.15 8.65
CA LYS A 279 -8.30 -5.73 8.53
C LYS A 279 -6.87 -5.45 8.97
N LEU A 280 -6.39 -6.13 10.03
CA LEU A 280 -5.02 -5.98 10.52
C LEU A 280 -4.02 -6.42 9.45
N ALA A 281 -4.17 -7.62 8.89
CA ALA A 281 -3.26 -8.15 7.88
C ALA A 281 -3.21 -7.27 6.62
N ILE A 282 -4.36 -6.77 6.15
CA ILE A 282 -4.41 -5.86 4.99
C ILE A 282 -3.65 -4.56 5.27
N LEU A 283 -3.94 -3.90 6.40
CA LEU A 283 -3.33 -2.61 6.72
C LEU A 283 -1.82 -2.71 6.96
N GLU A 284 -1.39 -3.74 7.68
CA GLU A 284 0.01 -3.95 8.02
C GLU A 284 0.83 -4.27 6.76
N ASN A 285 0.37 -5.20 5.91
CA ASN A 285 1.08 -5.52 4.67
C ASN A 285 1.09 -4.34 3.67
N ALA A 286 -0.01 -3.56 3.59
CA ALA A 286 -0.02 -2.34 2.76
C ALA A 286 0.99 -1.30 3.28
N ASN A 287 1.06 -1.11 4.59
CA ASN A 287 1.97 -0.15 5.22
C ASN A 287 3.45 -0.55 5.04
N VAL A 288 3.80 -1.82 5.27
CA VAL A 288 5.19 -2.28 5.11
C VAL A 288 5.65 -2.21 3.65
N LEU A 289 4.77 -2.52 2.68
CA LEU A 289 5.06 -2.36 1.26
C LEU A 289 5.32 -0.89 0.89
N ALA A 290 4.57 0.04 1.47
CA ALA A 290 4.76 1.47 1.23
C ALA A 290 6.07 2.00 1.83
N ARG A 291 6.43 1.55 3.05
CA ARG A 291 7.73 1.84 3.67
C ARG A 291 8.89 1.32 2.81
N TYR A 292 8.80 0.06 2.37
CA TYR A 292 9.78 -0.54 1.47
C TYR A 292 9.93 0.27 0.17
N ALA A 293 8.81 0.59 -0.49
CA ALA A 293 8.82 1.31 -1.77
C ALA A 293 9.44 2.70 -1.65
N SER A 294 9.10 3.44 -0.59
CA SER A 294 9.68 4.76 -0.30
C SER A 294 11.21 4.68 -0.15
N ILE A 295 11.72 3.72 0.63
CA ILE A 295 13.17 3.54 0.84
C ILE A 295 13.89 3.18 -0.46
N CYS A 296 13.31 2.30 -1.29
CA CYS A 296 13.91 1.97 -2.59
C CYS A 296 14.05 3.19 -3.50
N GLN A 297 13.00 4.01 -3.59
CA GLN A 297 13.02 5.19 -4.46
C GLN A 297 14.05 6.24 -4.03
N MET A 298 14.32 6.38 -2.73
CA MET A 298 15.39 7.26 -2.22
C MET A 298 16.79 6.88 -2.75
N HIS A 299 16.98 5.64 -3.21
CA HIS A 299 18.25 5.12 -3.73
C HIS A 299 18.21 4.78 -5.21
N GLY A 300 17.25 5.35 -5.97
CA GLY A 300 17.17 5.11 -7.42
C GLY A 300 16.86 3.65 -7.79
N ILE A 301 16.21 2.91 -6.88
CA ILE A 301 15.75 1.53 -7.10
C ILE A 301 14.23 1.55 -7.29
N VAL A 302 13.76 0.99 -8.41
CA VAL A 302 12.32 0.79 -8.67
C VAL A 302 11.77 -0.33 -7.78
N PRO A 303 10.77 -0.09 -6.91
CA PRO A 303 10.18 -1.16 -6.11
C PRO A 303 9.09 -1.91 -6.89
N ILE A 304 9.21 -3.24 -6.91
CA ILE A 304 8.12 -4.15 -7.26
C ILE A 304 7.33 -4.45 -5.99
N VAL A 305 6.10 -3.96 -5.95
CA VAL A 305 5.16 -4.13 -4.84
C VAL A 305 4.38 -5.43 -5.04
N GLU A 306 4.64 -6.46 -4.21
CA GLU A 306 4.05 -7.80 -4.36
C GLU A 306 3.12 -8.14 -3.17
N PRO A 307 1.83 -7.76 -3.21
CA PRO A 307 0.82 -8.18 -2.24
C PRO A 307 0.15 -9.49 -2.70
N GLU A 308 0.84 -10.63 -2.56
CA GLU A 308 0.31 -11.91 -3.03
C GLU A 308 -0.86 -12.39 -2.16
N ILE A 309 -2.02 -12.59 -2.79
CA ILE A 309 -3.13 -13.34 -2.19
C ILE A 309 -3.04 -14.80 -2.67
N LEU A 310 -2.87 -15.71 -1.72
CA LEU A 310 -2.69 -17.13 -2.01
C LEU A 310 -3.97 -17.75 -2.60
N PRO A 311 -3.85 -18.67 -3.57
CA PRO A 311 -4.98 -19.39 -4.14
C PRO A 311 -5.45 -20.56 -3.25
N ASP A 312 -4.85 -20.77 -2.08
CA ASP A 312 -5.28 -21.81 -1.13
C ASP A 312 -6.76 -21.66 -0.72
N GLY A 313 -7.50 -22.76 -0.75
CA GLY A 313 -8.90 -22.83 -0.33
C GLY A 313 -9.86 -23.20 -1.46
N ASP A 314 -11.16 -23.20 -1.15
CA ASP A 314 -12.27 -23.58 -2.02
C ASP A 314 -13.11 -22.38 -2.51
N HIS A 315 -12.65 -21.16 -2.22
CA HIS A 315 -13.33 -19.92 -2.56
C HIS A 315 -13.51 -19.75 -4.07
N ASP A 316 -14.60 -19.09 -4.47
CA ASP A 316 -14.92 -18.87 -5.87
C ASP A 316 -14.15 -17.68 -6.47
N LEU A 317 -14.27 -17.49 -7.79
CA LEU A 317 -13.60 -16.41 -8.53
C LEU A 317 -14.02 -15.03 -8.02
N LYS A 318 -15.31 -14.86 -7.69
CA LYS A 318 -15.87 -13.58 -7.23
C LYS A 318 -15.31 -13.19 -5.85
N ARG A 319 -15.12 -14.16 -4.95
CA ARG A 319 -14.49 -13.95 -3.65
C ARG A 319 -13.05 -13.51 -3.81
N CYS A 320 -12.29 -14.16 -4.70
CA CYS A 320 -10.92 -13.74 -5.00
C CYS A 320 -10.88 -12.32 -5.58
N GLN A 321 -11.80 -11.99 -6.50
CA GLN A 321 -11.91 -10.64 -7.06
C GLN A 321 -12.17 -9.60 -5.97
N TYR A 322 -13.16 -9.86 -5.12
CA TYR A 322 -13.52 -8.96 -4.03
C TYR A 322 -12.34 -8.70 -3.08
N ILE A 323 -11.65 -9.75 -2.66
CA ILE A 323 -10.50 -9.60 -1.76
C ILE A 323 -9.34 -8.88 -2.45
N THR A 324 -9.06 -9.19 -3.71
CA THR A 324 -8.05 -8.50 -4.52
C THR A 324 -8.34 -7.00 -4.59
N GLU A 325 -9.60 -6.61 -4.85
CA GLU A 325 -10.00 -5.20 -4.87
C GLU A 325 -9.78 -4.51 -3.51
N LYS A 326 -10.11 -5.17 -2.39
CA LYS A 326 -9.90 -4.58 -1.05
C LYS A 326 -8.43 -4.42 -0.69
N VAL A 327 -7.62 -5.42 -1.02
CA VAL A 327 -6.17 -5.41 -0.75
C VAL A 327 -5.50 -4.33 -1.59
N LEU A 328 -5.75 -4.30 -2.91
CA LEU A 328 -5.10 -3.32 -3.79
C LEU A 328 -5.52 -1.88 -3.47
N ALA A 329 -6.79 -1.64 -3.10
CA ALA A 329 -7.22 -0.32 -2.65
C ALA A 329 -6.45 0.14 -1.40
N ALA A 330 -6.22 -0.76 -0.43
CA ALA A 330 -5.42 -0.45 0.76
C ALA A 330 -3.94 -0.22 0.41
N VAL A 331 -3.37 -1.01 -0.48
CA VAL A 331 -1.99 -0.86 -0.96
C VAL A 331 -1.80 0.51 -1.61
N TYR A 332 -2.61 0.90 -2.60
CA TYR A 332 -2.43 2.19 -3.27
C TYR A 332 -2.70 3.38 -2.35
N LYS A 333 -3.61 3.24 -1.38
CA LYS A 333 -3.78 4.25 -0.33
C LYS A 333 -2.52 4.40 0.52
N ALA A 334 -1.90 3.30 0.95
CA ALA A 334 -0.65 3.33 1.70
C ALA A 334 0.51 3.89 0.85
N LEU A 335 0.65 3.50 -0.41
CA LEU A 335 1.64 4.07 -1.32
C LEU A 335 1.49 5.60 -1.44
N SER A 336 0.26 6.10 -1.56
CA SER A 336 -0.04 7.53 -1.56
C SER A 336 0.33 8.22 -0.24
N ASP A 337 0.03 7.59 0.90
CA ASP A 337 0.31 8.14 2.23
C ASP A 337 1.81 8.25 2.52
N HIS A 338 2.61 7.35 1.94
CA HIS A 338 4.08 7.37 2.03
C HIS A 338 4.74 8.07 0.84
N HIS A 339 3.96 8.83 0.06
CA HIS A 339 4.43 9.69 -1.04
C HIS A 339 5.12 8.95 -2.19
N VAL A 340 4.88 7.65 -2.35
CA VAL A 340 5.54 6.82 -3.37
C VAL A 340 5.18 7.32 -4.77
N TYR A 341 6.21 7.52 -5.61
CA TYR A 341 6.06 7.98 -6.99
C TYR A 341 5.68 6.80 -7.90
N LEU A 342 4.41 6.70 -8.28
CA LEU A 342 3.85 5.49 -8.92
C LEU A 342 4.47 5.17 -10.29
N GLU A 343 4.84 6.18 -11.08
CA GLU A 343 5.48 6.06 -12.38
C GLU A 343 6.87 5.42 -12.30
N GLY A 344 7.44 5.38 -11.09
CA GLY A 344 8.68 4.68 -10.74
C GLY A 344 8.46 3.43 -9.89
N THR A 345 7.32 2.74 -10.06
CA THR A 345 7.01 1.46 -9.38
C THR A 345 6.55 0.41 -10.37
N LEU A 346 6.43 -0.84 -9.94
CA LEU A 346 5.67 -1.88 -10.63
C LEU A 346 4.81 -2.65 -9.61
N LEU A 347 3.67 -3.17 -10.04
CA LEU A 347 2.84 -4.06 -9.20
C LEU A 347 3.04 -5.51 -9.62
N LYS A 348 3.22 -6.40 -8.65
CA LYS A 348 3.23 -7.86 -8.85
C LYS A 348 2.10 -8.50 -8.06
N PRO A 349 0.86 -8.48 -8.57
CA PRO A 349 -0.27 -9.08 -7.90
C PRO A 349 -0.42 -10.56 -8.32
N ASN A 350 -1.23 -11.31 -7.56
CA ASN A 350 -1.84 -12.53 -8.06
C ASN A 350 -2.82 -12.20 -9.21
N MET A 351 -3.00 -13.16 -10.13
CA MET A 351 -4.19 -13.16 -10.98
C MET A 351 -5.43 -13.43 -10.11
N VAL A 352 -6.60 -12.98 -10.56
CA VAL A 352 -7.86 -13.31 -9.91
C VAL A 352 -8.32 -14.67 -10.41
N THR A 353 -8.06 -15.71 -9.63
CA THR A 353 -8.47 -17.09 -9.90
C THR A 353 -9.35 -17.61 -8.77
N ALA A 354 -10.14 -18.64 -9.04
CA ALA A 354 -10.77 -19.40 -7.96
C ALA A 354 -9.70 -20.09 -7.09
N GLY A 355 -10.08 -20.46 -5.87
CA GLY A 355 -9.24 -21.23 -4.98
C GLY A 355 -8.89 -22.59 -5.58
N HIS A 356 -7.72 -23.12 -5.23
CA HIS A 356 -7.19 -24.37 -5.79
C HIS A 356 -8.15 -25.55 -5.60
N SER A 357 -8.86 -25.59 -4.47
CA SER A 357 -9.85 -26.62 -4.14
C SER A 357 -11.28 -26.27 -4.58
N CYS A 358 -11.48 -25.18 -5.35
CA CYS A 358 -12.79 -24.81 -5.84
C CYS A 358 -13.31 -25.87 -6.83
N SER A 359 -14.53 -26.36 -6.59
CA SER A 359 -15.19 -27.35 -7.43
C SER A 359 -15.62 -26.77 -8.78
N HIS A 360 -15.95 -25.48 -8.82
CA HIS A 360 -16.32 -24.78 -10.05
C HIS A 360 -15.07 -24.41 -10.85
N LYS A 361 -15.07 -24.77 -12.14
CA LYS A 361 -13.99 -24.41 -13.07
C LYS A 361 -14.41 -23.20 -13.88
N TYR A 362 -13.51 -22.23 -13.97
CA TYR A 362 -13.70 -21.00 -14.73
C TYR A 362 -12.85 -21.04 -15.99
N SER A 363 -13.36 -20.43 -17.06
CA SER A 363 -12.58 -20.23 -18.28
C SER A 363 -11.47 -19.20 -18.08
N ASN A 364 -10.44 -19.25 -18.94
CA ASN A 364 -9.37 -18.26 -18.95
C ASN A 364 -9.90 -16.84 -19.24
N GLN A 365 -10.99 -16.72 -20.01
CA GLN A 365 -11.67 -15.46 -20.30
C GLN A 365 -12.35 -14.87 -19.07
N GLU A 366 -12.95 -15.71 -18.21
CA GLU A 366 -13.53 -15.25 -16.94
C GLU A 366 -12.44 -14.81 -15.95
N ILE A 367 -11.35 -15.56 -15.84
CA ILE A 367 -10.16 -15.19 -15.05
C ILE A 367 -9.60 -13.84 -15.54
N ALA A 368 -9.48 -13.67 -16.86
CA ALA A 368 -9.01 -12.44 -17.47
C ALA A 368 -9.94 -11.25 -17.19
N MET A 369 -11.25 -11.44 -17.34
CA MET A 369 -12.26 -10.41 -17.07
C MET A 369 -12.24 -9.98 -15.60
N ALA A 370 -12.22 -10.94 -14.67
CA ALA A 370 -12.18 -10.67 -13.24
C ALA A 370 -10.89 -9.94 -12.84
N THR A 371 -9.74 -10.38 -13.36
CA THR A 371 -8.44 -9.77 -13.08
C THR A 371 -8.35 -8.34 -13.61
N VAL A 372 -8.66 -8.12 -14.89
CA VAL A 372 -8.61 -6.79 -15.51
C VAL A 372 -9.62 -5.84 -14.85
N THR A 373 -10.79 -6.34 -14.45
CA THR A 373 -11.79 -5.55 -13.72
C THR A 373 -11.28 -5.12 -12.34
N ALA A 374 -10.69 -6.03 -11.55
CA ALA A 374 -10.16 -5.71 -10.23
C ALA A 374 -9.06 -4.64 -10.31
N LEU A 375 -8.15 -4.75 -11.29
CA LEU A 375 -7.08 -3.78 -11.52
C LEU A 375 -7.66 -2.41 -11.93
N ARG A 376 -8.60 -2.37 -12.89
CA ARG A 376 -9.26 -1.14 -13.33
C ARG A 376 -9.98 -0.38 -12.21
N ARG A 377 -10.44 -1.10 -11.19
CA ARG A 377 -11.13 -0.51 -10.03
C ARG A 377 -10.18 0.05 -8.96
N THR A 378 -8.89 -0.27 -9.00
CA THR A 378 -7.99 -0.05 -7.85
C THR A 378 -6.63 0.53 -8.19
N VAL A 379 -6.08 0.22 -9.36
CA VAL A 379 -4.76 0.66 -9.79
C VAL A 379 -4.89 2.03 -10.47
N PRO A 380 -4.07 3.04 -10.10
CA PRO A 380 -4.02 4.30 -10.84
C PRO A 380 -3.28 4.19 -12.19
N PRO A 381 -3.70 4.90 -13.25
CA PRO A 381 -3.06 4.86 -14.59
C PRO A 381 -1.58 5.25 -14.62
N ALA A 382 -1.08 5.92 -13.58
CA ALA A 382 0.34 6.31 -13.46
C ALA A 382 1.30 5.13 -13.31
N VAL A 383 0.83 3.96 -12.85
CA VAL A 383 1.68 2.77 -12.69
C VAL A 383 2.12 2.26 -14.08
N PRO A 384 3.41 2.13 -14.42
CA PRO A 384 3.81 1.76 -15.78
C PRO A 384 3.38 0.34 -16.19
N GLY A 385 3.38 -0.61 -15.25
CA GLY A 385 3.10 -2.00 -15.57
C GLY A 385 2.76 -2.88 -14.37
N ILE A 386 2.04 -3.95 -14.69
CA ILE A 386 1.62 -5.02 -13.79
C ILE A 386 2.34 -6.30 -14.24
N THR A 387 3.20 -6.83 -13.39
CA THR A 387 4.05 -8.00 -13.68
C THR A 387 3.56 -9.18 -12.84
N PHE A 388 2.57 -9.93 -13.32
CA PHE A 388 1.89 -10.96 -12.54
C PHE A 388 2.83 -12.04 -11.99
N LEU A 389 2.59 -12.47 -10.76
CA LEU A 389 3.11 -13.76 -10.28
C LEU A 389 2.27 -14.90 -10.85
N SER A 390 2.89 -16.04 -11.15
CA SER A 390 2.17 -17.23 -11.63
C SER A 390 1.52 -18.03 -10.49
N GLY A 391 1.94 -17.80 -9.24
CA GLY A 391 1.48 -18.60 -8.11
C GLY A 391 1.76 -20.08 -8.35
N GLY A 392 0.73 -20.91 -8.17
CA GLY A 392 0.77 -22.36 -8.41
C GLY A 392 0.31 -22.81 -9.81
N GLN A 393 0.02 -21.89 -10.73
CA GLN A 393 -0.41 -22.24 -12.08
C GLN A 393 0.66 -23.05 -12.80
N SER A 394 0.25 -23.95 -13.69
CA SER A 394 1.18 -24.62 -14.61
C SER A 394 1.88 -23.61 -15.52
N GLU A 395 2.97 -24.03 -16.17
CA GLU A 395 3.67 -23.14 -17.12
C GLU A 395 2.71 -22.68 -18.22
N GLU A 396 1.92 -23.62 -18.78
CA GLU A 396 0.97 -23.37 -19.85
C GLU A 396 -0.22 -22.51 -19.41
N GLU A 397 -0.81 -22.82 -18.26
CA GLU A 397 -1.93 -22.06 -17.69
C GLU A 397 -1.54 -20.59 -17.46
N ALA A 398 -0.34 -20.34 -16.92
CA ALA A 398 0.16 -19.00 -16.68
C ALA A 398 0.31 -18.18 -17.98
N SER A 399 0.66 -18.81 -19.11
CA SER A 399 0.74 -18.13 -20.41
C SER A 399 -0.64 -17.93 -21.04
N ILE A 400 -1.54 -18.91 -20.95
CA ILE A 400 -2.90 -18.79 -21.50
C ILE A 400 -3.68 -17.70 -20.75
N ASN A 401 -3.61 -17.66 -19.42
CA ASN A 401 -4.27 -16.63 -18.62
C ASN A 401 -3.70 -15.23 -18.90
N LEU A 402 -2.38 -15.10 -19.00
CA LEU A 402 -1.75 -13.82 -19.36
C LEU A 402 -2.16 -13.35 -20.76
N ASN A 403 -2.26 -14.28 -21.71
CA ASN A 403 -2.73 -13.99 -23.05
C ASN A 403 -4.18 -13.53 -23.05
N ALA A 404 -5.07 -14.24 -22.35
CA ALA A 404 -6.48 -13.88 -22.21
C ALA A 404 -6.65 -12.49 -21.58
N MET A 405 -5.83 -12.13 -20.58
CA MET A 405 -5.84 -10.77 -19.99
C MET A 405 -5.48 -9.68 -21.00
N ASN A 406 -4.51 -9.93 -21.87
CA ASN A 406 -4.12 -8.99 -22.92
C ASN A 406 -5.11 -8.94 -24.10
N GLN A 407 -5.91 -9.99 -24.30
CA GLN A 407 -7.00 -10.04 -25.27
C GLN A 407 -8.35 -9.52 -24.71
N CYS A 408 -8.47 -9.29 -23.40
CA CYS A 408 -9.69 -8.80 -22.78
C CYS A 408 -10.19 -7.50 -23.47
N PRO A 409 -11.49 -7.30 -23.72
CA PRO A 409 -11.98 -6.13 -24.44
C PRO A 409 -11.99 -4.84 -23.62
N LEU A 410 -11.62 -4.88 -22.33
CA LEU A 410 -11.56 -3.70 -21.48
C LEU A 410 -10.27 -2.90 -21.68
N HIS A 411 -10.36 -1.57 -21.57
CA HIS A 411 -9.20 -0.69 -21.63
C HIS A 411 -8.20 -0.97 -20.48
N ARG A 412 -6.91 -1.03 -20.81
CA ARG A 412 -5.81 -1.27 -19.88
C ARG A 412 -4.78 -0.13 -20.02
N PRO A 413 -4.70 0.82 -19.07
CA PRO A 413 -3.77 1.94 -19.18
C PRO A 413 -2.34 1.58 -18.71
N TRP A 414 -2.04 0.29 -18.51
CA TRP A 414 -0.75 -0.23 -18.04
C TRP A 414 -0.30 -1.39 -18.91
N ALA A 415 1.00 -1.67 -18.95
CA ALA A 415 1.49 -2.95 -19.46
C ALA A 415 1.00 -4.10 -18.55
N LEU A 416 0.47 -5.19 -19.13
CA LEU A 416 0.14 -6.43 -18.42
C LEU A 416 1.12 -7.52 -18.86
N THR A 417 2.10 -7.83 -18.01
CA THR A 417 3.17 -8.79 -18.32
C THR A 417 3.44 -9.73 -17.13
N PHE A 418 4.52 -10.51 -17.21
CA PHE A 418 4.85 -11.57 -16.26
C PHE A 418 6.03 -11.21 -15.35
N SER A 419 6.02 -11.72 -14.12
CA SER A 419 7.18 -11.88 -13.25
C SER A 419 7.21 -13.30 -12.70
N TYR A 420 7.70 -14.22 -13.51
CA TYR A 420 7.51 -15.65 -13.31
C TYR A 420 8.78 -16.33 -12.80
N GLY A 421 8.60 -17.15 -11.76
CA GLY A 421 9.62 -18.09 -11.29
C GLY A 421 9.33 -19.46 -11.88
N ARG A 422 8.53 -20.27 -11.18
CA ARG A 422 8.17 -21.64 -11.61
C ARG A 422 7.63 -21.71 -13.04
N ALA A 423 6.77 -20.78 -13.46
CA ALA A 423 6.19 -20.79 -14.81
C ALA A 423 7.17 -20.52 -15.98
N LEU A 424 8.43 -20.15 -15.68
CA LEU A 424 9.53 -20.07 -16.65
C LEU A 424 10.59 -21.16 -16.44
N GLN A 425 10.57 -21.84 -15.31
CA GLN A 425 11.70 -22.63 -14.81
C GLN A 425 11.37 -24.11 -14.60
N ALA A 426 10.10 -24.51 -14.50
CA ALA A 426 9.75 -25.86 -14.09
C ALA A 426 10.22 -26.92 -15.09
N SER A 427 9.94 -26.72 -16.39
CA SER A 427 10.43 -27.63 -17.44
C SER A 427 11.95 -27.55 -17.62
N ALA A 428 12.53 -26.34 -17.50
CA ALA A 428 13.98 -26.15 -17.57
C ALA A 428 14.72 -26.91 -16.46
N LEU A 429 14.23 -26.81 -15.22
CA LEU A 429 14.78 -27.50 -14.06
C LEU A 429 14.68 -29.02 -14.21
N LYS A 430 13.51 -29.53 -14.65
CA LYS A 430 13.30 -30.96 -14.94
C LYS A 430 14.24 -31.46 -16.04
N ALA A 431 14.39 -30.70 -17.12
CA ALA A 431 15.28 -31.03 -18.23
C ALA A 431 16.76 -31.03 -17.81
N TRP A 432 17.16 -30.10 -16.93
CA TRP A 432 18.51 -30.08 -16.38
C TRP A 432 18.80 -31.32 -15.53
N GLY A 433 17.91 -31.66 -14.59
CA GLY A 433 18.08 -32.84 -13.72
C GLY A 433 19.35 -32.81 -12.85
N GLY A 434 19.96 -31.64 -12.64
CA GLY A 434 21.19 -31.48 -11.87
C GLY A 434 22.47 -31.92 -12.60
N LYS A 435 22.38 -32.20 -13.91
CA LYS A 435 23.48 -32.77 -14.70
C LYS A 435 24.02 -31.75 -15.69
N LYS A 436 25.34 -31.54 -15.73
CA LYS A 436 25.98 -30.49 -16.55
C LYS A 436 25.75 -30.72 -18.04
N GLU A 437 25.76 -31.98 -18.48
CA GLU A 437 25.52 -32.40 -19.86
C GLU A 437 24.13 -32.02 -20.38
N ASN A 438 23.15 -31.80 -19.49
CA ASN A 438 21.78 -31.41 -19.86
C ASN A 438 21.60 -29.89 -19.97
N GLY A 439 22.67 -29.10 -19.90
CA GLY A 439 22.59 -27.64 -19.92
C GLY A 439 21.84 -27.07 -21.12
N LYS A 440 22.03 -27.65 -22.31
CA LYS A 440 21.31 -27.21 -23.52
C LYS A 440 19.82 -27.50 -23.46
N ALA A 441 19.43 -28.68 -22.98
CA ALA A 441 18.02 -29.04 -22.80
C ALA A 441 17.32 -28.12 -21.80
N CYS A 442 17.99 -27.77 -20.69
CA CYS A 442 17.53 -26.78 -19.73
C CYS A 442 17.25 -25.42 -20.38
N GLN A 443 18.22 -24.91 -21.15
CA GLN A 443 18.09 -23.63 -21.85
C GLN A 443 16.97 -23.63 -22.89
N ASP A 444 16.84 -24.70 -23.68
CA ASP A 444 15.82 -24.78 -24.72
C ASP A 444 14.40 -24.77 -24.12
N GLU A 445 14.16 -25.43 -22.99
CA GLU A 445 12.86 -25.36 -22.29
C GLU A 445 12.59 -23.97 -21.70
N PHE A 446 13.60 -23.32 -21.10
CA PHE A 446 13.47 -21.94 -20.62
C PHE A 446 13.12 -20.98 -21.77
N ILE A 447 13.81 -21.10 -22.92
CA ILE A 447 13.57 -20.25 -24.10
C ILE A 447 12.15 -20.43 -24.63
N LYS A 448 11.65 -21.67 -24.71
CA LYS A 448 10.26 -21.94 -25.12
C LYS A 448 9.27 -21.18 -24.23
N ARG A 449 9.43 -21.22 -22.90
CA ARG A 449 8.54 -20.50 -21.98
C ARG A 449 8.74 -18.99 -22.05
N ALA A 450 9.96 -18.49 -22.26
CA ALA A 450 10.21 -17.05 -22.43
C ALA A 450 9.50 -16.51 -23.68
N LEU A 451 9.60 -17.22 -24.82
CA LEU A 451 8.92 -16.87 -26.07
C LEU A 451 7.39 -16.92 -25.93
N ALA A 452 6.86 -17.98 -25.32
CA ALA A 452 5.42 -18.12 -25.07
C ALA A 452 4.87 -16.94 -24.26
N ASN A 453 5.56 -16.57 -23.17
CA ASN A 453 5.12 -15.47 -22.32
C ASN A 453 5.34 -14.08 -22.95
N SER A 454 6.37 -13.92 -23.80
CA SER A 454 6.55 -12.72 -24.62
C SER A 454 5.41 -12.50 -25.61
N GLN A 455 4.89 -13.58 -26.20
CA GLN A 455 3.68 -13.52 -27.03
C GLN A 455 2.42 -13.28 -26.19
N ALA A 456 2.33 -13.90 -25.02
CA ALA A 456 1.16 -13.79 -24.14
C ALA A 456 0.98 -12.37 -23.60
N CYS A 457 2.06 -11.67 -23.22
CA CYS A 457 1.97 -10.27 -22.79
C CYS A 457 1.58 -9.30 -23.91
N GLN A 458 1.51 -9.77 -25.16
CA GLN A 458 1.01 -9.03 -26.32
C GLN A 458 -0.37 -9.50 -26.79
N GLY A 459 -0.97 -10.51 -26.15
CA GLY A 459 -2.23 -11.12 -26.59
C GLY A 459 -2.10 -11.92 -27.90
N LYS A 460 -0.90 -12.38 -28.24
CA LYS A 460 -0.58 -13.10 -29.50
C LYS A 460 -0.21 -14.56 -29.29
N TYR A 461 -0.27 -15.07 -28.07
CA TYR A 461 0.07 -16.45 -27.80
C TYR A 461 -1.04 -17.38 -28.28
N VAL A 462 -0.65 -18.40 -29.04
CA VAL A 462 -1.53 -19.48 -29.49
C VAL A 462 -0.96 -20.77 -28.91
N SER A 463 -1.74 -21.44 -28.07
CA SER A 463 -1.34 -22.73 -27.52
C SER A 463 -1.31 -23.77 -28.64
N SER A 464 -0.17 -24.46 -28.80
CA SER A 464 -0.02 -25.57 -29.75
C SER A 464 -0.43 -26.92 -29.16
N GLY A 465 -1.13 -26.92 -28.02
CA GLY A 465 -1.39 -28.12 -27.20
C GLY A 465 -0.30 -28.33 -26.16
N SER A 466 -0.70 -28.78 -24.97
CA SER A 466 0.17 -29.00 -23.81
C SER A 466 1.13 -30.18 -24.05
N SER A 467 2.43 -29.94 -23.95
CA SER A 467 3.38 -31.02 -23.63
C SER A 467 3.10 -31.51 -22.20
N SER A 468 3.30 -32.81 -21.94
CA SER A 468 3.03 -33.42 -20.63
C SER A 468 3.69 -32.69 -19.46
N ALA A 469 4.87 -32.11 -19.67
CA ALA A 469 5.62 -31.37 -18.64
C ALA A 469 5.05 -29.96 -18.33
N GLY A 470 4.52 -29.25 -19.34
CA GLY A 470 4.08 -27.85 -19.19
C GLY A 470 2.67 -27.69 -18.60
N GLY A 471 1.87 -28.74 -18.63
CA GLY A 471 0.48 -28.75 -18.12
C GLY A 471 0.32 -29.12 -16.64
N GLU A 472 1.37 -29.59 -15.97
CA GLU A 472 1.30 -29.99 -14.57
C GLU A 472 1.13 -28.79 -13.62
N SER A 473 0.22 -28.91 -12.65
CA SER A 473 0.05 -27.92 -11.59
C SER A 473 1.35 -27.73 -10.81
N LEU A 474 1.73 -26.47 -10.61
CA LEU A 474 2.94 -26.10 -9.86
C LEU A 474 2.59 -25.67 -8.41
N PHE A 475 1.36 -25.91 -7.96
CA PHE A 475 0.85 -25.49 -6.66
C PHE A 475 1.56 -26.19 -5.50
N VAL A 476 1.85 -25.42 -4.45
CA VAL A 476 2.37 -25.92 -3.17
C VAL A 476 1.55 -25.26 -2.08
N ALA A 477 0.84 -26.07 -1.30
CA ALA A 477 -0.05 -25.57 -0.24
C ALA A 477 0.73 -24.75 0.80
N ASN A 478 0.16 -23.61 1.19
CA ASN A 478 0.72 -22.67 2.15
C ASN A 478 2.19 -22.27 1.85
N HIS A 479 2.53 -22.05 0.58
CA HIS A 479 3.90 -21.72 0.21
C HIS A 479 4.33 -20.35 0.75
N ALA A 480 5.06 -20.38 1.86
CA ALA A 480 5.94 -19.33 2.34
C ALA A 480 7.40 -19.66 1.93
N TYR A 481 8.16 -18.63 1.53
CA TYR A 481 9.56 -18.73 1.07
C TYR A 481 10.55 -18.78 2.22
#